data_AF-A0A9Q0Y7Y8-F1
#
_entry.id   AF-A0A9Q0Y7Y8-F1
#
_cell.length_a   1.000
_cell.length_b   1.000
_cell.length_c   1.000
_cell.angle_alpha   90.00
_cell.angle_beta   90.00
_cell.angle_gamma   90.00
#
_symmetry.space_group_name_H-M   'P 1'
#
loop_
_entity.id
_entity.type
_entity.pdbx_description
1 polymer ?
#
loop_
_entity_poly.entity_id
_entity_poly.type
_entity_poly.pdbx_seq_one_letter_code
_entity_poly.pdbx_strand_id
1 'polypeptide(L)'
;MEKDVTAVPCGKGSKKGGWPEGATAITCSDVRQYTEHTTKSIIYSQALQYNHICSDPQDRDSKLKNLQNAFLRLQYPPHVIKEQINKARHIPRDNLLQDRSKGSNDRTPLVVTYSPQ
;
A
#
# COMPACT_ATOMS: atom_id res chain seq x y z
N MET A 1 40.41 -39.44 -2.41
CA MET A 1 38.96 -39.20 -2.25
C MET A 1 38.65 -37.90 -3.00
N GLU A 2 38.70 -37.76 -4.32
CA GLU A 2 38.13 -38.58 -5.41
C GLU A 2 36.78 -39.16 -5.02
N LYS A 3 35.69 -38.54 -5.51
CA LYS A 3 35.06 -38.97 -6.77
C LYS A 3 34.39 -37.78 -7.47
N ASP A 4 34.92 -37.42 -8.63
CA ASP A 4 34.15 -36.90 -9.76
C ASP A 4 33.04 -37.87 -10.14
N VAL A 5 31.86 -37.35 -10.48
CA VAL A 5 30.83 -38.10 -11.22
C VAL A 5 30.31 -37.23 -12.36
N THR A 6 30.98 -37.39 -13.50
CA THR A 6 30.43 -37.68 -14.83
C THR A 6 29.02 -37.16 -15.20
N ALA A 7 28.99 -36.39 -16.28
CA ALA A 7 27.80 -36.09 -17.08
C ALA A 7 27.35 -37.28 -17.97
N VAL A 8 26.26 -37.04 -18.73
CA VAL A 8 25.77 -37.70 -19.98
C VAL A 8 24.52 -38.61 -19.78
N PRO A 9 23.54 -38.72 -20.71
CA PRO A 9 22.95 -37.75 -21.65
C PRO A 9 21.39 -37.68 -21.66
N CYS A 10 20.91 -36.65 -22.36
CA CYS A 10 19.69 -36.56 -23.19
C CYS A 10 18.82 -37.82 -23.36
N GLY A 11 17.56 -37.74 -22.90
CA GLY A 11 16.47 -38.64 -23.29
C GLY A 11 15.36 -37.86 -24.00
N LYS A 12 15.19 -38.11 -25.31
CA LYS A 12 14.03 -37.63 -26.09
C LYS A 12 12.80 -38.44 -25.68
N GLY A 13 11.72 -37.75 -25.30
CA GLY A 13 10.41 -38.34 -25.07
C GLY A 13 9.31 -37.41 -25.58
N SER A 14 9.02 -37.51 -26.87
CA SER A 14 7.83 -36.90 -27.48
C SER A 14 6.59 -37.66 -27.02
N LYS A 15 5.65 -36.99 -26.34
CA LYS A 15 4.22 -37.30 -26.46
C LYS A 15 3.40 -36.02 -26.42
N LYS A 16 2.61 -35.88 -27.48
CA LYS A 16 1.70 -34.79 -27.77
C LYS A 16 0.57 -34.77 -26.75
N GLY A 17 0.29 -33.59 -26.22
CA GLY A 17 -0.95 -33.23 -25.54
C GLY A 17 -1.17 -31.76 -25.81
N GLY A 18 -1.95 -31.47 -26.86
CA GLY A 18 -2.28 -30.10 -27.24
C GLY A 18 -3.02 -29.42 -26.11
N TRP A 19 -2.44 -28.32 -25.63
CA TRP A 19 -3.18 -27.29 -24.92
C TRP A 19 -3.62 -26.26 -25.96
N PRO A 20 -4.85 -25.75 -25.89
CA PRO A 20 -5.37 -24.83 -26.89
C PRO A 20 -4.47 -23.60 -27.01
N GLU A 21 -4.17 -23.25 -28.26
CA GLU A 21 -3.60 -21.98 -28.64
C GLU A 21 -4.40 -20.84 -27.97
N GLY A 22 -3.74 -20.04 -27.13
CA GLY A 22 -4.31 -18.77 -26.67
C GLY A 22 -4.37 -18.51 -25.16
N ALA A 23 -3.93 -19.42 -24.29
CA ALA A 23 -3.81 -19.10 -22.87
C ALA A 23 -2.41 -18.51 -22.57
N THR A 24 -2.23 -17.21 -22.83
CA THR A 24 -1.19 -16.47 -22.10
C THR A 24 -1.46 -16.69 -20.62
N ALA A 25 -0.50 -17.29 -19.92
CA ALA A 25 -0.52 -17.36 -18.47
C ALA A 25 -0.78 -15.94 -17.94
N ILE A 26 -1.97 -15.72 -17.38
CA ILE A 26 -2.22 -14.54 -16.57
C ILE A 26 -1.37 -14.76 -15.32
N THR A 27 -0.08 -14.39 -15.42
CA THR A 27 0.72 -14.08 -14.25
C THR A 27 -0.11 -13.11 -13.41
N CYS A 28 -0.13 -13.27 -12.08
CA CYS A 28 -0.79 -12.36 -11.14
C CYS A 28 -0.12 -10.98 -11.12
N SER A 29 0.08 -10.38 -12.29
CA SER A 29 0.63 -9.07 -12.57
C SER A 29 -0.46 -8.01 -12.66
N ASP A 30 -1.67 -8.31 -12.16
CA ASP A 30 -2.69 -7.32 -11.85
C ASP A 30 -2.25 -6.50 -10.62
N VAL A 31 -1.08 -5.88 -10.77
CA VAL A 31 -0.62 -4.72 -10.05
C VAL A 31 -1.77 -3.74 -10.20
N ARG A 32 -2.49 -3.48 -9.11
CA ARG A 32 -3.47 -2.40 -9.05
C ARG A 32 -2.74 -1.13 -9.48
N GLN A 33 -2.91 -0.74 -10.75
CA GLN A 33 -2.24 0.39 -11.38
C GLN A 33 -2.88 1.67 -10.82
N TYR A 34 -2.56 2.01 -9.58
CA TYR A 34 -2.91 3.30 -8.99
C TYR A 34 -1.99 4.35 -9.59
N THR A 35 -2.55 5.50 -9.93
CA THR A 35 -1.76 6.67 -10.29
C THR A 35 -0.78 7.00 -9.16
N GLU A 36 0.45 7.41 -9.49
CA GLU A 36 1.49 7.63 -8.47
C GLU A 36 1.05 8.56 -7.33
N HIS A 37 0.25 9.59 -7.67
CA HIS A 37 -0.28 10.54 -6.70
C HIS A 37 -1.24 9.88 -5.71
N THR A 38 -2.06 8.92 -6.15
CA THR A 38 -3.01 8.20 -5.30
C THR A 38 -2.27 7.31 -4.32
N THR A 39 -1.28 6.56 -4.80
CA THR A 39 -0.42 5.71 -3.97
C THR A 39 0.27 6.52 -2.88
N LYS A 40 0.90 7.64 -3.26
CA LYS A 40 1.57 8.57 -2.33
C LYS A 40 0.59 9.13 -1.30
N SER A 41 -0.58 9.60 -1.76
CA SER A 41 -1.62 10.18 -0.91
C SER A 41 -2.20 9.19 0.11
N ILE A 42 -2.46 7.95 -0.30
CA ILE A 42 -2.98 6.90 0.60
C ILE A 42 -1.99 6.61 1.72
N ILE A 43 -0.71 6.41 1.42
CA ILE A 43 0.30 6.12 2.44
C ILE A 43 0.46 7.31 3.39
N TYR A 44 0.57 8.52 2.82
CA TYR A 44 0.75 9.74 3.60
C TYR A 44 -0.42 10.01 4.56
N SER A 45 -1.66 9.93 4.06
CA SER A 45 -2.86 10.19 4.87
C SER A 45 -3.01 9.18 6.01
N GLN A 46 -2.76 7.89 5.76
CA GLN A 46 -2.80 6.88 6.82
C GLN A 46 -1.71 7.10 7.88
N ALA A 47 -0.49 7.42 7.47
CA ALA A 47 0.59 7.74 8.41
C ALA A 47 0.26 9.00 9.24
N LEU A 48 -0.33 10.02 8.62
CA LEU A 48 -0.74 11.25 9.29
C LEU A 48 -1.85 11.02 10.33
N GLN A 49 -2.79 10.12 10.04
CA GLN A 49 -3.83 9.72 11.00
C GLN A 49 -3.23 9.12 12.27
N TYR A 50 -2.21 8.25 12.16
CA TYR A 50 -1.53 7.72 13.35
C TYR A 50 -0.85 8.80 14.18
N ASN A 51 -0.28 9.83 13.55
CA ASN A 51 0.32 10.96 14.28
C ASN A 51 -0.73 11.79 15.02
N HIS A 52 -1.96 11.87 14.50
CA HIS A 52 -3.06 12.56 15.14
C HIS A 52 -3.66 11.76 16.31
N ILE A 53 -3.85 10.45 16.12
CA ILE A 53 -4.48 9.54 17.10
C ILE A 53 -3.55 9.20 18.26
N CYS A 54 -2.29 8.85 17.98
CA CYS A 54 -1.36 8.39 19.00
C CYS A 54 -0.75 9.58 19.77
N SER A 55 -0.96 9.60 21.09
CA SER A 55 -0.32 10.57 21.98
C SER A 55 1.12 10.20 22.31
N ASP A 56 1.41 8.90 22.53
CA ASP A 56 2.75 8.40 22.84
C ASP A 56 3.57 8.16 21.56
N PRO A 57 4.81 8.71 21.46
CA PRO A 57 5.70 8.44 20.34
C PRO A 57 6.09 6.97 20.14
N GLN A 58 6.18 6.15 21.20
CA GLN A 58 6.53 4.72 21.10
C GLN A 58 5.41 3.91 20.44
N ASP A 59 4.16 4.18 20.85
CA ASP A 59 2.98 3.58 20.25
C ASP A 59 2.85 3.99 18.79
N ARG A 60 3.02 5.29 18.50
CA ARG A 60 3.02 5.83 17.14
C ARG A 60 4.04 5.11 16.27
N ASP A 61 5.28 4.99 16.73
CA ASP A 61 6.35 4.37 15.94
C ASP A 61 6.09 2.87 15.72
N SER A 62 5.49 2.18 16.70
CA SER A 62 5.07 0.78 16.56
C SER A 62 3.95 0.62 15.53
N LYS A 63 2.96 1.52 15.51
CA LYS A 63 1.89 1.55 14.51
C LYS A 63 2.42 1.86 13.11
N LEU A 64 3.35 2.81 12.98
CA LEU A 64 3.98 3.15 11.70
C LEU A 64 4.79 1.98 11.12
N LYS A 65 5.49 1.20 11.96
CA LYS A 65 6.16 -0.04 11.52
C LYS A 65 5.17 -1.08 11.01
N ASN A 66 4.06 -1.28 11.72
CA ASN A 66 3.01 -2.21 11.28
C ASN A 66 2.36 -1.74 9.96
N LEU A 67 2.15 -0.45 9.81
CA LEU A 67 1.64 0.17 8.59
C LEU A 67 2.60 -0.06 7.41
N GLN A 68 3.90 0.17 7.61
CA GLN A 68 4.93 -0.11 6.60
C GLN A 68 4.89 -1.57 6.16
N ASN A 69 4.83 -2.52 7.10
CA ASN A 69 4.75 -3.95 6.80
C ASN A 69 3.45 -4.32 6.05
N ALA A 70 2.34 -3.66 6.36
CA ALA A 70 1.09 -3.85 5.63
C ALA A 70 1.23 -3.43 4.15
N PHE A 71 1.81 -2.26 3.89
CA PHE A 71 2.03 -1.80 2.52
C PHE A 71 3.03 -2.64 1.74
N LEU A 72 4.08 -3.15 2.41
CA LEU A 72 5.02 -4.09 1.80
C LEU A 72 4.34 -5.40 1.37
N ARG A 73 3.44 -5.94 2.20
CA ARG A 73 2.63 -7.14 1.85
C ARG A 73 1.69 -6.88 0.67
N LEU A 74 1.21 -5.65 0.53
CA LEU A 74 0.39 -5.18 -0.59
C LEU A 74 1.22 -4.82 -1.84
N GLN A 75 2.54 -5.09 -1.83
CA GLN A 75 3.46 -4.83 -2.95
C GLN A 75 3.57 -3.34 -3.35
N TYR A 76 3.34 -2.42 -2.41
CA TYR A 76 3.60 -1.00 -2.65
C TYR A 76 5.12 -0.76 -2.75
N PRO A 77 5.58 0.22 -3.55
CA PRO A 77 7.02 0.48 -3.71
C PRO A 77 7.68 0.90 -2.39
N PRO A 78 8.74 0.21 -1.93
CA PRO A 78 9.32 0.42 -0.60
C PRO A 78 9.88 1.83 -0.40
N HIS A 79 10.43 2.43 -1.46
CA HIS A 79 10.96 3.79 -1.43
C HIS A 79 9.85 4.83 -1.19
N VAL A 80 8.70 4.68 -1.87
CA VAL A 80 7.53 5.56 -1.69
C VAL A 80 6.99 5.42 -0.27
N ILE A 81 6.86 4.18 0.23
CA ILE A 81 6.36 3.95 1.59
C ILE A 81 7.21 4.70 2.62
N LYS A 82 8.53 4.52 2.56
CA LYS A 82 9.47 5.15 3.49
C LYS A 82 9.43 6.68 3.38
N GLU A 83 9.41 7.20 2.15
CA GLU A 83 9.35 8.64 1.91
C GLU A 83 8.07 9.26 2.51
N GLN A 84 6.91 8.69 2.24
CA GLN A 84 5.63 9.25 2.70
C GLN A 84 5.44 9.11 4.21
N ILE A 85 5.86 7.99 4.81
CA ILE A 85 5.86 7.81 6.27
C ILE A 85 6.78 8.85 6.92
N ASN A 86 7.98 9.06 6.37
CA ASN A 86 8.91 10.07 6.89
C ASN A 86 8.29 11.46 6.78
N LYS A 87 7.70 11.83 5.64
CA LYS A 87 7.00 13.12 5.46
C LYS A 87 5.92 13.34 6.52
N ALA A 88 5.06 12.34 6.74
CA ALA A 88 4.04 12.43 7.78
C ALA A 88 4.65 12.60 9.17
N ARG A 89 5.71 11.84 9.51
CA ARG A 89 6.38 11.88 10.83
C ARG A 89 6.99 13.23 11.18
N HIS A 90 7.32 14.07 10.19
CA HIS A 90 7.82 15.43 10.43
C HIS A 90 6.72 16.41 10.87
N ILE A 91 5.44 16.05 10.72
CA ILE A 91 4.33 16.91 11.14
C ILE A 91 4.05 16.64 12.62
N PRO A 92 4.26 17.64 13.50
CA PRO A 92 4.02 17.46 14.92
C PRO A 92 2.51 17.37 15.19
N ARG A 93 2.16 16.59 16.22
CA ARG A 93 0.77 16.37 16.65
C ARG A 93 0.07 17.68 17.00
N ASP A 94 0.78 18.64 17.58
CA ASP A 94 0.21 19.92 18.00
C ASP A 94 -0.35 20.70 16.80
N ASN A 95 0.32 20.67 15.65
CA ASN A 95 -0.18 21.30 14.42
C ASN A 95 -1.42 20.60 13.87
N LEU A 96 -1.57 19.30 14.13
CA LEU A 96 -2.70 18.48 13.66
C LEU A 96 -3.96 18.68 14.51
N LEU A 97 -3.80 19.01 15.79
CA LEU A 97 -4.90 19.24 16.73
C LEU A 97 -5.43 20.67 16.74
N GLN A 98 -4.76 21.59 16.02
CA GLN A 98 -5.23 22.96 15.93
C GLN A 98 -6.61 23.00 15.28
N ASP A 99 -7.58 23.48 16.05
CA ASP A 99 -8.90 23.74 15.51
C ASP A 99 -8.80 24.86 14.47
N ARG A 100 -9.40 24.64 13.32
CA ARG A 100 -9.40 25.63 12.24
C ARG A 100 -10.62 26.51 12.44
N SER A 101 -10.39 27.80 12.62
CA SER A 101 -11.48 28.79 12.64
C SER A 101 -12.29 28.65 11.35
N LYS A 102 -13.56 28.22 11.48
CA LYS A 102 -14.48 28.23 10.35
C LYS A 102 -14.74 29.69 9.99
N GLY A 103 -14.41 30.07 8.76
CA GLY A 103 -14.88 31.34 8.21
C GLY A 103 -16.41 31.37 8.21
N SER A 104 -16.99 32.54 8.45
CA SER A 104 -18.42 32.74 8.25
C SER A 104 -18.74 32.48 6.78
N ASN A 105 -19.42 31.37 6.50
CA ASN A 105 -19.86 31.03 5.14
C ASN A 105 -21.36 31.32 5.04
N ASP A 106 -21.74 32.24 4.15
CA ASP A 106 -23.14 32.56 3.83
C ASP A 106 -23.80 31.51 2.90
N ARG A 107 -23.30 30.27 2.92
CA ARG A 107 -23.83 29.19 2.08
C ARG A 107 -24.97 28.49 2.81
N THR A 108 -26.14 28.46 2.19
CA THR A 108 -27.28 27.66 2.67
C THR A 108 -26.87 26.19 2.78
N PRO A 109 -26.97 25.55 3.96
CA PRO A 109 -26.65 24.14 4.10
C PRO A 109 -27.68 23.30 3.33
N LEU A 110 -27.21 22.25 2.65
CA LEU A 110 -28.08 21.21 2.15
C LEU A 110 -28.58 20.38 3.33
N VAL A 111 -29.84 20.54 3.70
CA VAL A 111 -30.49 19.76 4.75
C VAL A 111 -31.20 18.59 4.09
N VAL A 112 -30.69 17.37 4.32
CA VAL A 112 -31.36 16.14 3.91
C VAL A 112 -32.25 15.69 5.08
N THR A 113 -33.55 15.63 4.85
CA THR A 113 -34.50 15.06 5.82
C THR A 113 -34.52 13.54 5.67
N TYR A 114 -34.45 12.83 6.79
CA TYR A 114 -34.56 11.38 6.81
C TYR A 114 -36.03 10.97 6.64
N SER A 115 -36.31 10.10 5.65
CA SER A 115 -37.63 9.50 5.45
C SER A 115 -37.52 7.99 5.70
N PRO A 116 -38.06 7.48 6.83
CA PRO A 116 -38.09 6.04 7.09
C PRO A 116 -39.17 5.40 6.20
N GLN A 117 -38.74 4.66 5.18
CA GLN A 117 -39.58 3.68 4.47
C GLN A 117 -39.21 2.26 4.92
#